data_AF-A0A925DFC4-F1
#
_entry.id   AF-A0A925DFC4-F1
#
_cell.length_a   1.000
_cell.length_b   1.000
_cell.length_c   1.000
_cell.angle_alpha   90.00
_cell.angle_beta   90.00
_cell.angle_gamma   90.00
#
_symmetry.space_group_name_H-M   'P 1'
#
loop_
_entity.id
_entity.type
_entity.pdbx_description
1 polymer ?
#
loop_
_entity_poly.entity_id
_entity_poly.type
_entity_poly.pdbx_seq_one_letter_code
_entity_poly.pdbx_strand_id
1 'polypeptide(L)'
;MHLFPALGLTAALAAAVLPAHAATLEDAAAALGANGTKSLAYSGTGDWFQFGQAPNPSLPWPRFNVTRYAADINFDTASARVQITRSQALEAKRERPAPVEQRVDQYVSGASAWSVATAP
;
A
#
# COMPACT_ATOMS: atom_id res chain seq x y z
N MET A 1 69.53 11.34 -24.00
CA MET A 1 68.59 11.81 -22.96
C MET A 1 67.21 11.27 -23.34
N HIS A 2 66.53 10.66 -22.38
CA HIS A 2 65.62 9.49 -22.52
C HIS A 2 64.46 9.60 -23.54
N LEU A 3 64.37 8.60 -24.43
CA LEU A 3 63.18 8.28 -25.22
C LEU A 3 62.39 7.21 -24.45
N PHE A 4 61.35 7.60 -23.72
CA PHE A 4 60.44 6.66 -23.06
C PHE A 4 59.38 6.20 -24.08
N PRO A 5 59.20 4.88 -24.33
CA PRO A 5 58.08 4.40 -25.10
C PRO A 5 56.81 4.50 -24.23
N ALA A 6 55.76 5.15 -24.76
CA ALA A 6 54.44 5.18 -24.16
C ALA A 6 53.80 3.78 -24.21
N LEU A 7 54.12 2.93 -23.23
CA LEU A 7 53.30 1.78 -22.86
C LEU A 7 52.36 2.24 -21.73
N GLY A 8 51.17 2.69 -22.11
CA GLY A 8 50.14 3.14 -21.17
C GLY A 8 48.83 2.41 -21.42
N LEU A 9 48.81 1.13 -21.09
CA LEU A 9 47.67 0.28 -20.73
C LEU A 9 46.26 0.90 -20.87
N THR A 10 45.68 0.90 -22.07
CA THR A 10 44.23 1.07 -22.26
C THR A 10 43.54 -0.29 -22.11
N ALA A 11 43.65 -0.88 -20.93
CA ALA A 11 42.94 -2.12 -20.61
C ALA A 11 41.47 -1.78 -20.33
N ALA A 12 40.66 -1.94 -21.38
CA ALA A 12 39.26 -2.35 -21.34
C ALA A 12 38.43 -1.79 -20.16
N LEU A 13 37.92 -0.57 -20.32
CA LEU A 13 36.62 -0.21 -19.75
C LEU A 13 35.52 -0.85 -20.61
N ALA A 14 35.55 -2.19 -20.74
CA ALA A 14 34.35 -2.93 -21.10
C ALA A 14 33.47 -2.87 -19.84
N ALA A 15 32.73 -1.76 -19.70
CA ALA A 15 31.56 -1.73 -18.84
C ALA A 15 30.75 -2.97 -19.25
N ALA A 16 30.73 -3.97 -18.39
CA ALA A 16 29.82 -5.08 -18.55
C ALA A 16 28.43 -4.45 -18.54
N VAL A 17 27.87 -4.24 -19.73
CA VAL A 17 26.42 -4.10 -19.90
C VAL A 17 25.90 -5.50 -19.60
N LEU A 18 25.85 -5.83 -18.31
CA LEU A 18 25.08 -6.96 -17.85
C LEU A 18 23.65 -6.65 -18.31
N PRO A 19 22.98 -7.53 -19.05
CA PRO A 19 21.55 -7.37 -19.23
C PRO A 19 20.96 -7.28 -17.82
N ALA A 20 20.26 -6.19 -17.54
CA ALA A 20 19.44 -6.10 -16.33
C ALA A 20 18.44 -7.24 -16.43
N HIS A 21 18.75 -8.36 -15.77
CA HIS A 21 17.79 -9.44 -15.62
C HIS A 21 16.62 -8.80 -14.87
N ALA A 22 15.45 -8.76 -15.51
CA ALA A 22 14.25 -8.36 -14.81
C ALA A 22 14.08 -9.33 -13.65
N ALA A 23 14.10 -8.81 -12.42
CA ALA A 23 13.90 -9.61 -11.23
C ALA A 23 12.56 -10.35 -11.37
N THR A 24 12.57 -11.65 -11.12
CA THR A 24 11.36 -12.46 -11.11
C THR A 24 10.54 -12.18 -9.85
N LEU A 25 9.30 -12.67 -9.82
CA LEU A 25 8.50 -12.61 -8.60
C LEU A 25 9.15 -13.45 -7.49
N GLU A 26 9.77 -14.56 -7.85
CA GLU A 26 10.53 -15.43 -6.96
C GLU A 26 11.74 -14.69 -6.36
N ASP A 27 12.48 -13.90 -7.15
CA ASP A 27 13.58 -13.08 -6.65
C ASP A 27 13.10 -12.03 -5.65
N ALA A 28 11.96 -11.37 -5.94
CA ALA A 28 11.35 -10.41 -5.03
C ALA A 28 10.85 -11.08 -3.74
N ALA A 29 10.23 -12.26 -3.84
CA ALA A 29 9.78 -13.04 -2.70
C ALA A 29 10.95 -13.48 -1.81
N ALA A 30 12.06 -13.91 -2.42
CA ALA A 30 13.29 -14.25 -1.71
C ALA A 30 13.91 -13.03 -1.02
N ALA A 31 14.01 -11.89 -1.72
CA ALA A 31 14.55 -10.65 -1.17
C ALA A 31 13.71 -10.10 -0.01
N LEU A 32 12.39 -10.23 -0.08
CA LEU A 32 11.45 -9.82 0.98
C LEU A 32 11.30 -10.86 2.08
N GLY A 33 11.91 -12.05 1.94
CA GLY A 33 11.74 -13.15 2.90
C GLY A 33 10.30 -13.68 2.99
N ALA A 34 9.51 -13.53 1.92
CA ALA A 34 8.06 -13.77 1.93
C ALA A 34 7.67 -15.17 2.41
N ASN A 35 8.47 -16.20 2.07
CA ASN A 35 8.23 -17.59 2.49
C ASN A 35 8.26 -17.79 4.01
N GLY A 36 8.98 -16.93 4.75
CA GLY A 36 9.07 -16.97 6.21
C GLY A 36 8.18 -15.93 6.90
N THR A 37 7.45 -15.11 6.15
CA THR A 37 6.65 -14.02 6.70
C THR A 37 5.42 -14.57 7.42
N LYS A 38 5.35 -14.32 8.72
CA LYS A 38 4.24 -14.75 9.60
C LYS A 38 3.18 -13.68 9.80
N SER A 39 3.52 -12.43 9.52
CA SER A 39 2.64 -11.29 9.72
C SER A 39 3.01 -10.12 8.83
N LEU A 40 2.02 -9.30 8.49
CA LEU A 40 2.19 -8.03 7.80
C LEU A 40 1.46 -6.93 8.58
N ALA A 41 2.12 -5.80 8.82
CA ALA A 41 1.51 -4.62 9.40
C ALA A 41 1.81 -3.39 8.53
N TYR A 42 0.80 -2.58 8.27
CA TYR A 42 0.96 -1.34 7.51
C TYR A 42 -0.06 -0.29 7.93
N SER A 43 0.32 0.98 7.74
CA SER A 43 -0.53 2.12 8.08
C SER A 43 -0.35 3.27 7.10
N GLY A 44 -1.36 4.12 6.99
CA GLY A 44 -1.30 5.31 6.15
C GLY A 44 -2.51 6.22 6.27
N THR A 45 -2.52 7.24 5.42
CA THR A 45 -3.60 8.22 5.25
C THR A 45 -3.87 8.40 3.77
N GLY A 46 -5.04 8.92 3.40
CA GLY A 46 -5.35 9.16 1.99
C GLY A 46 -6.83 9.40 1.74
N ASP A 47 -7.29 8.97 0.57
CA ASP A 47 -8.67 9.12 0.14
C ASP A 47 -9.33 7.76 -0.05
N TRP A 48 -10.60 7.65 0.36
CA TRP A 48 -11.43 6.48 0.14
C TRP A 48 -12.67 6.87 -0.67
N PHE A 49 -12.97 6.12 -1.72
CA PHE A 49 -14.19 6.29 -2.52
C PHE A 49 -15.17 5.14 -2.24
N GLN A 50 -16.25 5.42 -1.51
CA GLN A 50 -17.17 4.37 -1.06
C GLN A 50 -18.11 3.95 -2.19
N PHE A 51 -18.04 2.68 -2.58
CA PHE A 51 -18.96 2.06 -3.54
C PHE A 51 -20.33 1.78 -2.88
N GLY A 52 -21.40 1.93 -3.65
CA GLY A 52 -22.78 1.76 -3.20
C GLY A 52 -23.79 2.23 -4.25
N GLN A 53 -24.79 3.00 -3.86
CA GLN A 53 -25.65 3.68 -4.82
C GLN A 53 -24.91 4.89 -5.40
N ALA A 54 -24.59 4.83 -6.70
CA ALA A 54 -23.97 5.95 -7.40
C ALA A 54 -24.97 7.11 -7.42
N PRO A 55 -24.65 8.27 -6.83
CA PRO A 55 -25.56 9.40 -6.84
C PRO A 55 -25.88 9.93 -8.24
N ASN A 56 -24.92 9.78 -9.14
CA ASN A 56 -24.97 10.21 -10.51
C ASN A 56 -23.98 9.33 -11.28
N PRO A 57 -24.39 8.71 -12.41
CA PRO A 57 -23.53 7.81 -13.18
C PRO A 57 -22.35 8.50 -13.88
N SER A 58 -22.35 9.83 -13.97
CA SER A 58 -21.35 10.65 -14.66
C SER A 58 -20.44 11.44 -13.71
N LEU A 59 -20.59 11.31 -12.39
CA LEU A 59 -19.75 11.98 -11.39
C LEU A 59 -18.85 10.96 -10.66
N PRO A 60 -17.70 11.39 -10.13
CA PRO A 60 -16.91 10.55 -9.23
C PRO A 60 -17.72 10.07 -8.02
N TRP A 61 -17.34 8.92 -7.46
CA TRP A 61 -17.90 8.44 -6.21
C TRP A 61 -17.63 9.43 -5.06
N PRO A 62 -18.50 9.48 -4.03
CA PRO A 62 -18.26 10.33 -2.87
C PRO A 62 -16.94 9.97 -2.19
N ARG A 63 -16.11 11.01 -1.99
CA ARG A 63 -14.80 10.89 -1.34
C ARG A 63 -14.94 10.97 0.17
N PHE A 64 -14.16 10.17 0.86
CA PHE A 64 -13.88 10.25 2.28
C PHE A 64 -12.40 10.54 2.49
N ASN A 65 -12.08 11.51 3.35
CA ASN A 65 -10.72 11.74 3.81
C ASN A 65 -10.41 10.67 4.88
N VAL A 66 -9.33 9.90 4.69
CA VAL A 66 -8.84 8.89 5.63
C VAL A 66 -7.67 9.48 6.42
N THR A 67 -7.93 9.81 7.68
CA THR A 67 -6.92 10.34 8.60
C THR A 67 -6.13 9.25 9.31
N ARG A 68 -6.64 8.01 9.30
CA ARG A 68 -5.90 6.83 9.76
C ARG A 68 -6.39 5.57 9.05
N TYR A 69 -5.46 4.80 8.52
CA TYR A 69 -5.62 3.41 8.12
C TYR A 69 -4.54 2.60 8.82
N ALA A 70 -4.90 1.51 9.50
CA ALA A 70 -3.94 0.56 10.05
C ALA A 70 -4.47 -0.85 9.82
N ALA A 71 -3.63 -1.73 9.28
CA ALA A 71 -3.95 -3.11 9.03
C ALA A 71 -2.85 -4.01 9.60
N ASP A 72 -3.27 -5.03 10.34
CA ASP A 72 -2.44 -6.08 10.90
C ASP A 72 -2.96 -7.42 10.40
N ILE A 73 -2.07 -8.26 9.87
CA ILE A 73 -2.39 -9.58 9.33
C ILE A 73 -1.45 -10.59 10.00
N ASN A 74 -2.00 -11.69 10.50
CA ASN A 74 -1.28 -12.81 11.08
C ASN A 74 -1.61 -14.09 10.29
N PHE A 75 -0.62 -14.63 9.60
CA PHE A 75 -0.75 -15.79 8.73
C PHE A 75 -0.77 -17.11 9.51
N ASP A 76 -0.10 -17.18 10.67
CA ASP A 76 -0.09 -18.38 11.53
C ASP A 76 -1.50 -18.73 12.05
N THR A 77 -2.33 -17.72 12.29
CA THR A 77 -3.69 -17.87 12.86
C THR A 77 -4.81 -17.55 11.86
N ALA A 78 -4.46 -17.25 10.61
CA ALA A 78 -5.39 -16.75 9.60
C ALA A 78 -6.30 -15.63 10.15
N SER A 79 -5.70 -14.61 10.77
CA SER A 79 -6.41 -13.49 11.39
C SER A 79 -5.93 -12.14 10.89
N ALA A 80 -6.81 -11.16 10.91
CA ALA A 80 -6.48 -9.79 10.52
C ALA A 80 -7.35 -8.78 11.29
N ARG A 81 -6.82 -7.57 11.45
CA ARG A 81 -7.55 -6.40 11.96
C ARG A 81 -7.30 -5.21 11.03
N VAL A 82 -8.36 -4.48 10.69
CA VAL A 82 -8.28 -3.23 9.95
C VAL A 82 -9.01 -2.13 10.69
N GLN A 83 -8.29 -1.05 10.99
CA GLN A 83 -8.83 0.15 11.63
C GLN A 83 -8.79 1.33 10.66
N ILE A 84 -9.93 1.98 10.46
CA ILE A 84 -10.04 3.14 9.58
C ILE A 84 -10.71 4.30 10.32
N THR A 85 -10.06 5.46 10.35
CA THR A 85 -10.67 6.74 10.74
C THR A 85 -10.86 7.57 9.49
N ARG A 86 -12.11 7.93 9.19
CA ARG A 86 -12.46 8.67 7.97
C ARG A 86 -13.63 9.61 8.18
N SER A 87 -13.73 10.64 7.35
CA SER A 87 -14.88 11.54 7.29
C SER A 87 -15.23 11.88 5.85
N GLN A 88 -16.51 12.11 5.56
CA GLN A 88 -16.92 12.50 4.21
C GLN A 88 -16.29 13.85 3.83
N ALA A 89 -15.75 13.95 2.62
CA ALA A 89 -15.27 15.23 2.11
C ALA A 89 -16.47 16.13 1.76
N LEU A 90 -16.35 17.43 2.03
CA LEU A 90 -17.35 18.41 1.63
C LEU A 90 -17.38 18.57 0.11
N GLU A 91 -18.56 18.43 -0.48
CA GLU A 91 -18.81 18.64 -1.90
C GLU A 91 -19.54 19.97 -2.07
N ALA A 92 -18.88 21.00 -2.62
CA ALA A 92 -19.35 22.39 -2.63
C ALA A 92 -20.73 22.64 -3.27
N LYS A 93 -21.27 21.67 -4.04
CA LYS A 93 -22.56 21.78 -4.74
C LYS A 93 -23.58 20.74 -4.28
N ARG A 94 -23.33 20.10 -3.13
CA ARG A 94 -24.17 19.01 -2.63
C ARG A 94 -24.49 19.21 -1.17
N GLU A 95 -25.74 19.57 -0.90
CA GLU A 95 -26.24 19.65 0.46
C GLU A 95 -26.33 18.25 1.07
N ARG A 96 -25.65 18.09 2.20
CA ARG A 96 -25.63 16.88 3.03
C ARG A 96 -25.50 17.28 4.50
N PRO A 97 -25.89 16.41 5.43
CA PRO A 97 -25.53 16.57 6.84
C PRO A 97 -24.03 16.79 7.01
N ALA A 98 -23.66 17.53 8.05
CA ALA A 98 -22.25 17.75 8.38
C ALA A 98 -21.49 16.41 8.46
N PRO A 99 -20.31 16.29 7.83
CA PRO A 99 -19.52 15.08 7.91
C PRO A 99 -19.23 14.70 9.36
N VAL A 100 -19.56 13.47 9.72
CA VAL A 100 -19.22 12.89 11.02
C VAL A 100 -17.99 12.01 10.86
N GLU A 101 -17.07 12.06 11.83
CA GLU A 101 -15.96 11.11 11.90
C GLU A 101 -16.49 9.70 12.12
N GLN A 102 -16.05 8.78 11.26
CA GLN A 102 -16.34 7.36 11.36
C GLN A 102 -15.09 6.63 11.80
N ARG A 103 -15.21 5.81 12.84
CA ARG A 103 -14.18 4.88 13.31
C ARG A 103 -14.65 3.47 13.05
N VAL A 104 -14.03 2.85 12.05
CA VAL A 104 -14.27 1.48 11.63
C VAL A 104 -13.19 0.60 12.24
N ASP A 105 -13.59 -0.53 12.81
CA ASP A 105 -12.68 -1.55 13.34
C ASP A 105 -13.20 -2.93 12.95
N GLN A 106 -12.49 -3.59 12.05
CA GLN A 106 -12.89 -4.82 11.37
C GLN A 106 -11.90 -5.93 11.67
N TYR A 107 -12.42 -7.15 11.81
CA TYR A 107 -11.64 -8.32 12.19
C TYR A 107 -11.99 -9.51 11.32
N VAL A 108 -10.99 -10.35 11.09
CA VAL A 108 -11.11 -11.71 10.56
C VAL A 108 -10.35 -12.64 11.49
N SER A 109 -10.91 -13.82 11.77
CA SER A 109 -10.22 -14.90 12.46
C SER A 109 -10.73 -16.25 11.92
N GLY A 110 -9.84 -16.98 11.25
CA GLY A 110 -10.21 -18.21 10.55
C GLY A 110 -11.34 -17.97 9.55
N ALA A 111 -12.45 -18.69 9.71
CA ALA A 111 -13.64 -18.57 8.86
C ALA A 111 -14.63 -17.47 9.30
N SER A 112 -14.32 -16.71 10.35
CA SER A 112 -15.22 -15.71 10.93
C SER A 112 -14.75 -14.29 10.65
N ALA A 113 -15.69 -13.37 10.43
CA ALA A 113 -15.41 -11.95 10.26
C ALA A 113 -16.47 -11.10 10.97
N TRP A 114 -16.07 -9.99 11.58
CA TRP A 114 -16.98 -9.06 12.25
C TRP A 114 -16.46 -7.63 12.21
N SER A 115 -17.37 -6.67 12.45
CA SER A 115 -17.04 -5.26 12.66
C SER A 115 -17.49 -4.87 14.07
N VAL A 116 -16.67 -4.09 14.76
CA VAL A 116 -17.05 -3.53 16.07
C VAL A 116 -18.04 -2.39 15.83
N ALA A 117 -19.14 -2.40 16.58
CA ALA A 117 -20.10 -1.32 16.55
C ALA A 117 -19.45 -0.02 17.03
N THR A 118 -19.74 1.09 16.37
CA THR A 118 -19.39 2.42 16.89
C THR A 118 -20.11 2.59 18.23
N ALA A 119 -19.37 2.97 19.27
CA ALA A 119 -19.96 3.28 20.58
C ALA A 119 -21.02 4.40 20.42
N PRO A 120 -22.14 4.35 21.17
CA PRO A 120 -23.21 5.35 21.10
C PRO A 120 -22.72 6.76 21.44
#